data_AF-A0A7V3R0L1-F1
#
_entry.id   AF-A0A7V3R0L1-F1
#
_cell.length_a   1.000
_cell.length_b   1.000
_cell.length_c   1.000
_cell.angle_alpha   90.00
_cell.angle_beta   90.00
_cell.angle_gamma   90.00
#
_symmetry.space_group_name_H-M   'P 1'
#
loop_
_entity.id
_entity.type
_entity.pdbx_description
1 polymer ?
#
loop_
_entity_poly.entity_id
_entity_poly.type
_entity_poly.pdbx_seq_one_letter_code
_entity_poly.pdbx_strand_id
1 'polypeptide(L)'
;CPLLSWCGAALSGDPERFPPRRPRPARPLLEVSVGILWRGGRFLVTRRAPGGFLGGLWELPGGKWREGETASEALRRELREELALEVIHLRPHPSVRHGYSHFEVRLHPFECETADGADPHTPLAHQWILPEEIGTLAFPAGTHKVFAKIFPIRRRAAESPGRYGTRDGP
;
A
#
# COMPACT_ATOMS: atom_id res chain seq x y z
N CYS A 1 4.66 -17.72 41.00
CA CYS A 1 5.99 -17.88 40.41
C CYS A 1 6.82 -18.78 41.32
N PRO A 2 7.39 -19.91 40.85
CA PRO A 2 8.20 -20.81 41.69
C PRO A 2 9.53 -20.21 42.14
N LEU A 3 9.96 -19.10 41.53
CA LEU A 3 11.18 -18.37 41.87
C LEU A 3 10.91 -17.16 42.77
N LEU A 4 9.76 -17.10 43.46
CA LEU A 4 9.35 -15.92 44.23
C LEU A 4 10.40 -15.52 45.28
N SER A 5 10.99 -16.51 45.96
CA SER A 5 12.03 -16.31 46.98
C SER A 5 13.35 -15.76 46.43
N TRP A 6 13.55 -15.79 45.12
CA TRP A 6 14.78 -15.33 44.44
C TRP A 6 14.51 -14.13 43.51
N CYS A 7 13.25 -13.72 43.37
CA CYS A 7 12.86 -12.67 42.44
C CYS A 7 13.03 -11.29 43.09
N GLY A 8 14.13 -10.60 42.79
CA GLY A 8 14.37 -9.24 43.32
C GLY A 8 13.24 -8.24 43.04
N ALA A 9 12.54 -8.39 41.90
CA ALA A 9 11.41 -7.55 41.53
C ALA A 9 10.13 -7.86 42.34
N ALA A 10 9.91 -9.13 42.71
CA ALA A 10 8.83 -9.49 43.62
C ALA A 10 9.15 -9.08 45.06
N LEU A 11 10.41 -9.25 45.48
CA LEU A 11 10.89 -8.81 46.79
C LEU A 11 10.85 -7.29 46.96
N SER A 12 10.93 -6.51 45.87
CA SER A 12 10.76 -5.06 45.91
C SER A 12 9.31 -4.59 46.00
N GLY A 13 8.32 -5.51 46.00
CA GLY A 13 6.89 -5.19 46.13
C GLY A 13 6.23 -4.60 44.87
N ASP A 14 6.99 -4.41 43.80
CA ASP A 14 6.53 -3.85 42.53
C ASP A 14 7.29 -4.51 41.35
N PRO A 15 6.93 -5.76 41.01
CA PRO A 15 7.59 -6.48 39.93
C PRO A 15 7.29 -5.88 38.54
N GLU A 16 6.18 -5.16 38.38
CA GLU A 16 5.75 -4.58 37.10
C GLU A 16 6.62 -3.39 36.66
N ARG A 17 7.30 -2.75 37.61
CA ARG A 17 8.29 -1.70 37.30
C ARG A 17 9.53 -2.22 36.56
N PHE A 18 9.75 -3.54 36.53
CA PHE A 18 10.96 -4.13 35.99
C PHE A 18 10.73 -4.93 34.68
N PRO A 19 11.65 -4.80 33.71
CA PRO A 19 12.70 -3.79 33.64
C PRO A 19 12.09 -2.39 33.43
N PRO A 20 12.74 -1.31 33.91
CA PRO A 20 12.27 0.04 33.65
C PRO A 20 12.17 0.24 32.14
N ARG A 21 11.01 0.73 31.67
CA ARG A 21 10.79 1.01 30.26
C ARG A 21 11.81 2.07 29.82
N ARG A 22 12.71 1.71 28.90
CA ARG A 22 13.53 2.72 28.21
C ARG A 22 12.61 3.58 27.34
N PRO A 23 12.74 4.92 27.38
CA PRO A 23 12.03 5.79 26.44
C PRO A 23 12.33 5.35 25.01
N ARG A 24 11.29 5.15 24.19
CA ARG A 24 11.49 4.86 22.77
C ARG A 24 11.83 6.18 22.06
N PRO A 25 12.87 6.22 21.21
CA PRO A 25 13.14 7.38 20.38
C PRO A 25 11.93 7.67 19.47
N ALA A 26 11.75 8.94 19.10
CA ALA A 26 10.73 9.33 18.14
C ALA A 26 10.96 8.58 16.81
N ARG A 27 9.89 8.01 16.26
CA ARG A 27 9.94 7.31 14.97
C ARG A 27 9.82 8.37 13.87
N PRO A 28 10.77 8.45 12.92
CA PRO A 28 10.63 9.36 11.79
C PRO A 28 9.38 9.00 10.99
N LEU A 29 8.65 10.01 10.53
CA LEU A 29 7.51 9.87 9.63
C LEU A 29 8.00 10.11 8.20
N LEU A 30 7.81 9.12 7.34
CA LEU A 30 8.10 9.21 5.91
C LEU A 30 6.81 9.54 5.15
N GLU A 31 6.82 10.64 4.42
CA GLU A 31 5.76 11.03 3.51
C GLU A 31 6.02 10.41 2.12
N VAL A 32 5.07 9.64 1.60
CA VAL A 32 5.20 8.87 0.37
C VAL A 32 3.94 9.05 -0.48
N SER A 33 4.09 9.45 -1.73
CA SER A 33 2.98 9.50 -2.68
C SER A 33 2.97 8.25 -3.56
N VAL A 34 1.79 7.70 -3.81
CA VAL A 34 1.61 6.51 -4.65
C VAL A 34 0.52 6.75 -5.70
N GLY A 35 0.76 6.28 -6.92
CA GLY A 35 -0.13 6.46 -8.06
C GLY A 35 -0.97 5.21 -8.35
N ILE A 36 -2.23 5.42 -8.73
CA ILE A 36 -3.14 4.40 -9.25
C ILE A 36 -3.44 4.78 -10.69
N LEU A 37 -2.73 4.15 -11.62
CA LEU A 37 -2.91 4.35 -13.05
C LEU A 37 -3.83 3.26 -13.57
N TRP A 38 -4.89 3.64 -14.27
CA TRP A 38 -5.88 2.69 -14.80
C TRP A 38 -5.76 2.50 -16.31
N ARG A 39 -5.92 1.26 -16.77
CA ARG A 39 -6.04 0.90 -18.19
C ARG A 39 -6.96 -0.30 -18.35
N GLY A 40 -8.13 -0.08 -18.94
CA GLY A 40 -9.09 -1.16 -19.23
C GLY A 40 -9.50 -1.96 -17.99
N GLY A 41 -9.78 -1.28 -16.87
CA GLY A 41 -10.17 -1.92 -15.60
C GLY A 41 -9.02 -2.56 -14.81
N ARG A 42 -7.79 -2.50 -15.33
CA ARG A 42 -6.57 -2.92 -14.63
C ARG A 42 -5.80 -1.71 -14.11
N PHE A 43 -5.04 -1.87 -13.04
CA PHE A 43 -4.15 -0.85 -12.54
C PHE A 43 -2.68 -1.29 -12.57
N LEU A 44 -1.78 -0.31 -12.72
CA LEU A 44 -0.35 -0.55 -12.82
C LEU A 44 0.25 -0.84 -11.44
N VAL A 45 1.07 -1.89 -11.37
CA VAL A 45 1.97 -2.17 -10.25
C VAL A 45 3.39 -2.40 -10.74
N THR A 46 4.36 -2.03 -9.91
CA THR A 46 5.79 -2.24 -10.15
C THR A 46 6.36 -3.16 -9.08
N ARG A 47 7.50 -3.77 -9.35
CA ARG A 47 8.20 -4.63 -8.39
C ARG A 47 9.45 -3.90 -7.87
N ARG A 48 9.55 -3.80 -6.56
CA ARG A 48 10.70 -3.21 -5.87
C ARG A 48 11.98 -3.92 -6.27
N ALA A 49 13.04 -3.16 -6.55
CA ALA A 49 14.37 -3.71 -6.80
C ALA A 49 14.82 -4.62 -5.63
N PRO A 50 15.56 -5.71 -5.91
CA PRO A 50 16.08 -6.59 -4.87
C PRO A 50 17.13 -5.85 -4.01
N GLY A 51 17.25 -6.24 -2.74
CA GLY A 51 18.30 -5.75 -1.82
C GLY A 51 17.92 -4.56 -0.93
N GLY A 52 16.80 -3.89 -1.17
CA GLY A 52 16.28 -2.81 -0.33
C GLY A 52 15.29 -3.28 0.74
N PHE A 53 14.83 -2.33 1.57
CA PHE A 53 13.69 -2.56 2.48
C PHE A 53 12.47 -3.02 1.66
N LEU A 54 11.93 -4.19 2.01
CA LEU A 54 10.84 -4.86 1.30
C LEU A 54 11.15 -5.14 -0.19
N GLY A 55 12.43 -5.28 -0.54
CA GLY A 55 12.87 -5.55 -1.91
C GLY A 55 12.22 -6.82 -2.48
N GLY A 56 11.86 -6.76 -3.76
CA GLY A 56 11.20 -7.86 -4.47
C GLY A 56 9.69 -7.99 -4.26
N LEU A 57 9.07 -7.21 -3.36
CA LEU A 57 7.61 -7.10 -3.27
C LEU A 57 7.05 -6.21 -4.38
N TRP A 58 5.77 -6.42 -4.72
CA TRP A 58 5.01 -5.54 -5.60
C TRP A 58 4.56 -4.29 -4.85
N GLU A 59 4.39 -3.18 -5.56
CA GLU A 59 3.92 -1.91 -5.03
C GLU A 59 3.16 -1.09 -6.06
N LEU A 60 2.45 -0.08 -5.55
CA LEU A 60 1.96 1.01 -6.39
C LEU A 60 3.15 1.93 -6.72
N PRO A 61 3.29 2.39 -7.98
CA PRO A 61 4.39 3.25 -8.36
C PRO A 61 4.34 4.60 -7.63
N GLY A 62 5.50 5.20 -7.40
CA GLY A 62 5.63 6.42 -6.61
C GLY A 62 6.75 6.31 -5.58
N GLY A 63 6.88 7.31 -4.71
CA GLY A 63 8.05 7.41 -3.87
C GLY A 63 7.96 8.47 -2.78
N LYS A 64 9.11 8.65 -2.11
CA LYS A 64 9.25 9.55 -0.96
C LYS A 64 9.28 10.99 -1.43
N TRP A 65 8.73 11.87 -0.61
CA TRP A 65 8.84 13.30 -0.86
C TRP A 65 10.28 13.77 -0.68
N ARG A 66 10.72 14.70 -1.52
CA ARG A 66 11.92 15.52 -1.29
C ARG A 66 11.55 16.75 -0.47
N GLU A 67 12.57 17.41 0.07
CA GLU A 67 12.38 18.63 0.85
C GLU A 67 11.66 19.71 0.02
N GLY A 68 10.60 20.28 0.60
CA GLY A 68 9.78 21.30 -0.04
C GLY A 68 8.72 20.79 -1.03
N GLU A 69 8.65 19.48 -1.32
CA GLU A 69 7.66 18.94 -2.24
C GLU A 69 6.27 18.82 -1.60
N THR A 70 5.24 19.17 -2.38
CA THR A 70 3.87 18.72 -2.12
C THR A 70 3.69 17.25 -2.54
N ALA A 71 2.63 16.62 -2.03
CA ALA A 71 2.24 15.26 -2.40
C ALA A 71 2.15 15.04 -3.93
N SER A 72 1.57 16.02 -4.62
CA SER A 72 1.35 15.98 -6.07
C SER A 72 2.65 16.16 -6.86
N GLU A 73 3.54 17.05 -6.42
CA GLU A 73 4.85 17.26 -7.05
C GLU A 73 5.73 16.03 -6.92
N ALA A 74 5.80 15.46 -5.70
CA ALA A 74 6.51 14.21 -5.45
C ALA A 74 6.02 13.11 -6.38
N LEU A 75 4.71 12.91 -6.50
CA LEU A 75 4.17 11.85 -7.36
C LEU A 75 4.45 12.07 -8.84
N ARG A 76 4.27 13.29 -9.35
CA ARG A 76 4.55 13.62 -10.76
C ARG A 76 6.01 13.37 -11.09
N ARG A 77 6.93 13.74 -10.18
CA ARG A 77 8.35 13.50 -10.34
C ARG A 77 8.67 12.01 -10.36
N GLU A 78 8.19 11.25 -9.36
CA GLU A 78 8.47 9.81 -9.25
C GLU A 78 7.95 9.05 -10.48
N LEU A 79 6.73 9.32 -10.94
CA LEU A 79 6.18 8.66 -12.14
C LEU A 79 6.95 9.01 -13.42
N ARG A 80 7.49 10.23 -13.53
CA ARG A 80 8.38 10.61 -14.62
C ARG A 80 9.73 9.90 -14.54
N GLU A 81 10.36 9.90 -13.36
CA GLU A 81 11.70 9.35 -13.14
C GLU A 81 11.71 7.81 -13.26
N GLU A 82 10.72 7.13 -12.68
CA GLU A 82 10.68 5.67 -12.60
C GLU A 82 10.03 5.01 -13.81
N LEU A 83 9.04 5.66 -14.43
CA LEU A 83 8.19 5.07 -15.47
C LEU A 83 8.16 5.86 -16.79
N ALA A 84 8.82 7.02 -16.86
CA ALA A 84 8.70 7.95 -18.00
C ALA A 84 7.25 8.33 -18.34
N LEU A 85 6.39 8.43 -17.31
CA LEU A 85 4.97 8.78 -17.48
C LEU A 85 4.70 10.23 -17.03
N GLU A 86 4.14 11.02 -17.94
CA GLU A 86 3.59 12.34 -17.60
C GLU A 86 2.13 12.20 -17.14
N VAL A 87 1.86 12.74 -15.96
CA VAL A 87 0.51 12.81 -15.41
C VAL A 87 -0.17 14.10 -15.88
N ILE A 88 -1.40 14.01 -16.33
CA ILE A 88 -2.23 15.15 -16.69
C ILE A 88 -3.00 15.59 -15.44
N HIS A 89 -3.78 14.68 -14.85
CA HIS A 89 -4.60 14.94 -13.68
C HIS A 89 -4.29 14.00 -12.51
N LEU A 90 -4.37 14.56 -11.30
CA LEU A 90 -4.21 13.84 -10.04
C LEU A 90 -5.46 14.04 -9.19
N ARG A 91 -6.10 12.94 -8.78
CA ARG A 91 -7.22 12.95 -7.86
C ARG A 91 -6.81 12.30 -6.54
N PRO A 92 -6.72 13.05 -5.43
CA PRO A 92 -6.26 12.51 -4.16
C PRO A 92 -7.28 11.55 -3.54
N HIS A 93 -6.75 10.51 -2.89
CA HIS A 93 -7.49 9.61 -2.00
C HIS A 93 -7.07 9.83 -0.54
N PRO A 94 -7.88 9.41 0.45
CA PRO A 94 -7.54 9.58 1.86
C PRO A 94 -6.25 8.85 2.26
N SER A 95 -5.26 9.58 2.77
CA SER A 95 -3.96 9.04 3.16
C SER A 95 -4.05 7.91 4.20
N VAL A 96 -3.05 7.03 4.20
CA VAL A 96 -2.97 5.86 5.08
C VAL A 96 -1.68 5.90 5.89
N ARG A 97 -1.76 5.64 7.19
CA ARG A 97 -0.58 5.49 8.05
C ARG A 97 -0.28 4.02 8.33
N HIS A 98 1.00 3.66 8.31
CA HIS A 98 1.50 2.35 8.68
C HIS A 98 2.80 2.49 9.48
N GLY A 99 2.86 1.88 10.65
CA GLY A 99 4.04 1.89 11.51
C GLY A 99 4.89 0.65 11.29
N TYR A 100 6.18 0.85 11.04
CA TYR A 100 7.21 -0.17 11.15
C TYR A 100 7.96 0.00 12.47
N SER A 101 8.81 -0.97 12.84
CA SER A 101 9.55 -0.93 14.12
C SER A 101 10.40 0.34 14.28
N HIS A 102 10.98 0.84 13.19
CA HIS A 102 11.96 1.92 13.18
C HIS A 102 11.45 3.25 12.59
N PHE A 103 10.33 3.26 11.89
CA PHE A 103 9.77 4.46 11.26
C PHE A 103 8.26 4.30 11.03
N GLU A 104 7.57 5.39 10.75
CA GLU A 104 6.20 5.37 10.25
C GLU A 104 6.18 5.85 8.81
N VAL A 105 5.28 5.32 7.99
CA VAL A 105 5.01 5.82 6.65
C VAL A 105 3.58 6.34 6.57
N ARG A 106 3.40 7.49 5.93
CA ARG A 106 2.10 7.97 5.46
C ARG A 106 2.10 7.91 3.93
N LEU A 107 1.22 7.04 3.42
CA LEU A 107 0.97 6.87 1.99
C LEU A 107 -0.12 7.86 1.57
N HIS A 108 0.13 8.63 0.51
CA HIS A 108 -0.81 9.55 -0.13
C HIS A 108 -1.17 9.01 -1.51
N PRO A 109 -2.29 8.28 -1.64
CA PRO A 109 -2.67 7.69 -2.91
C PRO A 109 -3.34 8.72 -3.81
N PHE A 110 -3.06 8.65 -5.10
CA PHE A 110 -3.75 9.44 -6.12
C PHE A 110 -4.18 8.54 -7.27
N GLU A 111 -5.40 8.73 -7.74
CA GLU A 111 -5.72 8.31 -9.10
C GLU A 111 -5.02 9.24 -10.07
N CYS A 112 -4.31 8.64 -11.03
CA CYS A 112 -3.52 9.35 -12.01
C CYS A 112 -4.10 9.14 -13.40
N GLU A 113 -4.29 10.24 -14.11
CA GLU A 113 -4.64 10.25 -15.52
C GLU A 113 -3.40 10.62 -16.33
N THR A 114 -3.01 9.78 -17.28
CA THR A 114 -1.90 10.02 -18.21
C THR A 114 -2.45 10.30 -19.61
N ALA A 115 -1.59 10.72 -20.54
CA ALA A 115 -1.97 10.78 -21.94
C ALA A 115 -2.43 9.40 -22.46
N ASP A 116 -3.35 9.42 -23.43
CA ASP A 116 -3.85 8.20 -24.06
C ASP A 116 -2.71 7.38 -24.67
N GLY A 117 -2.70 6.08 -24.38
CA GLY A 117 -1.69 5.16 -24.88
C GLY A 117 -0.32 5.26 -24.21
N ALA A 118 -0.19 6.03 -23.11
CA ALA A 118 1.06 6.07 -22.35
C ALA A 118 1.37 4.70 -21.71
N ASP A 119 2.54 4.15 -22.04
CA ASP A 119 3.05 2.91 -21.47
C ASP A 119 4.26 3.20 -20.58
N PRO A 120 4.38 2.54 -19.41
CA PRO A 120 5.52 2.71 -18.53
C PRO A 120 6.80 2.23 -19.20
N HIS A 121 7.80 3.10 -19.29
CA HIS A 121 9.14 2.75 -19.71
C HIS A 121 10.05 2.66 -18.48
N THR A 122 10.32 1.44 -18.03
CA THR A 122 11.07 1.19 -16.80
C THR A 122 11.85 -0.12 -16.87
N PRO A 123 13.06 -0.20 -16.27
CA PRO A 123 13.77 -1.47 -16.12
C PRO A 123 13.16 -2.36 -15.03
N LEU A 124 12.27 -1.84 -14.20
CA LEU A 124 11.59 -2.61 -13.17
C LEU A 124 10.53 -3.53 -13.79
N ALA A 125 10.37 -4.72 -13.20
CA ALA A 125 9.23 -5.56 -13.55
C ALA A 125 7.93 -4.82 -13.19
N HIS A 126 7.00 -4.74 -14.15
CA HIS A 126 5.73 -4.06 -13.99
C HIS A 126 4.62 -4.86 -14.68
N GLN A 127 3.40 -4.71 -14.20
CA GLN A 127 2.23 -5.40 -14.76
C GLN A 127 0.96 -4.62 -14.48
N TRP A 128 -0.01 -4.80 -15.37
CA TRP A 128 -1.36 -4.28 -15.22
C TRP A 128 -2.23 -5.40 -14.66
N ILE A 129 -2.80 -5.19 -13.48
CA ILE A 129 -3.56 -6.22 -12.78
C ILE A 129 -4.99 -5.75 -12.49
N LEU A 130 -5.91 -6.68 -12.43
CA LEU A 130 -7.25 -6.46 -11.93
C LEU A 130 -7.24 -6.35 -10.39
N PRO A 131 -8.19 -5.63 -9.77
CA PRO A 131 -8.35 -5.62 -8.31
C PRO A 131 -8.45 -7.03 -7.69
N GLU A 132 -9.05 -7.98 -8.40
CA GLU A 132 -9.20 -9.37 -7.97
C GLU A 132 -7.84 -10.12 -7.91
N GLU A 133 -6.83 -9.67 -8.65
CA GLU A 133 -5.50 -10.27 -8.70
C GLU A 133 -4.58 -9.79 -7.56
N ILE A 134 -5.01 -8.84 -6.72
CA ILE A 134 -4.21 -8.35 -5.59
C ILE A 134 -3.76 -9.50 -4.67
N GLY A 135 -4.61 -10.51 -4.48
CA GLY A 135 -4.31 -11.66 -3.63
C GLY A 135 -3.30 -12.66 -4.22
N THR A 136 -2.95 -12.54 -5.51
CA THR A 136 -1.98 -13.42 -6.17
C THR A 136 -0.55 -12.87 -6.10
N LEU A 137 -0.38 -11.62 -5.67
CA LEU A 137 0.89 -10.93 -5.58
C LEU A 137 1.20 -10.53 -4.13
N ALA A 138 2.48 -10.49 -3.79
CA ALA A 138 2.94 -10.09 -2.46
C ALA A 138 3.16 -8.57 -2.40
N PHE A 139 2.37 -7.88 -1.57
CA PHE A 139 2.49 -6.45 -1.31
C PHE A 139 2.85 -6.16 0.15
N PRO A 140 3.46 -5.00 0.46
CA PRO A 140 3.58 -4.52 1.82
C PRO A 140 2.22 -4.38 2.53
N ALA A 141 2.18 -4.65 3.82
CA ALA A 141 0.97 -4.45 4.64
C ALA A 141 0.45 -2.99 4.61
N GLY A 142 1.33 -2.01 4.41
CA GLY A 142 0.95 -0.61 4.19
C GLY A 142 0.12 -0.43 2.91
N THR A 143 0.50 -1.09 1.81
CA THR A 143 -0.18 -1.02 0.52
C THR A 143 -1.55 -1.72 0.56
N HIS A 144 -1.70 -2.82 1.29
CA HIS A 144 -3.01 -3.45 1.49
C HIS A 144 -4.04 -2.52 2.15
N LYS A 145 -3.62 -1.63 3.05
CA LYS A 145 -4.50 -0.61 3.63
C LYS A 145 -4.93 0.44 2.60
N VAL A 146 -4.10 0.72 1.60
CA VAL A 146 -4.44 1.60 0.47
C VAL A 146 -5.48 0.92 -0.43
N PHE A 147 -5.26 -0.34 -0.79
CA PHE A 147 -6.24 -1.13 -1.55
C PHE A 147 -7.61 -1.22 -0.87
N ALA A 148 -7.65 -1.43 0.45
CA ALA A 148 -8.90 -1.46 1.20
C ALA A 148 -9.72 -0.16 1.13
N LYS A 149 -9.07 0.98 0.84
CA LYS A 149 -9.76 2.27 0.66
C LYS A 149 -10.22 2.52 -0.78
N ILE A 150 -9.42 2.11 -1.76
CA ILE A 150 -9.65 2.40 -3.19
C ILE A 150 -10.57 1.37 -3.83
N PHE A 151 -10.46 0.10 -3.40
CA PHE A 151 -11.27 -1.01 -3.87
C PHE A 151 -12.19 -1.46 -2.74
N PRO A 152 -13.18 -0.63 -2.33
CA PRO A 152 -14.15 -1.08 -1.35
C PRO A 152 -14.82 -2.33 -1.89
N ILE A 153 -14.88 -3.38 -1.07
CA ILE A 153 -15.45 -4.68 -1.42
C ILE A 153 -16.82 -4.45 -2.06
N ARG A 154 -16.92 -4.67 -3.38
CA ARG A 154 -18.22 -4.84 -4.02
C ARG A 154 -18.79 -6.13 -3.47
N ARG A 155 -19.72 -6.04 -2.49
CA ARG A 155 -20.61 -7.16 -2.19
C ARG A 155 -21.28 -7.51 -3.51
N ARG A 156 -21.00 -8.71 -4.05
CA ARG A 156 -21.73 -9.23 -5.20
C ARG A 156 -23.21 -9.18 -4.83
N ALA A 157 -23.99 -8.37 -5.55
CA ALA A 157 -25.42 -8.64 -5.65
C ALA A 157 -25.51 -10.04 -6.26
N ALA A 158 -26.17 -10.96 -5.56
CA ALA A 158 -26.42 -12.29 -6.08
C ALA A 158 -27.22 -12.14 -7.37
N GLU A 159 -26.56 -12.33 -8.52
CA GLU A 159 -27.24 -12.63 -9.76
C GLU A 159 -27.90 -13.99 -9.56
N SER A 160 -29.19 -13.96 -9.21
CA SER A 160 -30.06 -15.12 -9.31
C SER A 160 -30.01 -15.60 -10.76
N PRO A 161 -29.81 -16.90 -11.02
CA PRO A 161 -29.93 -17.41 -12.37
C PRO A 161 -31.38 -17.20 -12.82
N GLY A 162 -31.58 -16.20 -13.68
CA GLY A 162 -32.83 -15.98 -14.38
C GLY A 162 -33.17 -17.25 -15.14
N ARG A 163 -34.34 -17.81 -14.83
CA ARG A 163 -34.97 -18.92 -15.54
C ARG A 163 -34.94 -18.65 -17.03
N TYR A 164 -34.13 -19.39 -17.77
CA TYR A 164 -34.43 -19.64 -19.18
C TYR A 164 -35.58 -20.64 -19.22
N GLY A 165 -36.73 -20.16 -19.69
CA GLY A 165 -37.80 -21.03 -20.12
C GLY A 165 -37.39 -21.75 -21.40
N THR A 166 -37.72 -23.03 -21.47
CA THR A 166 -37.94 -23.71 -22.74
C THR A 166 -39.43 -23.98 -22.86
N ARG A 167 -40.02 -23.36 -23.88
CA ARG A 167 -41.29 -23.75 -24.49
C ARG A 167 -41.02 -24.85 -25.52
N ASP A 168 -42.14 -25.48 -25.90
CA ASP A 168 -42.41 -26.30 -27.09
C ASP A 168 -42.00 -27.78 -26.93
N GLY A 169 -42.88 -28.77 -27.00
CA GLY A 169 -44.26 -28.96 -27.53
C GLY A 169 -44.33 -30.43 -28.00
N PRO A 170 -45.26 -30.86 -28.87
CA PRO A 170 -46.72 -30.64 -28.89
C PRO A 170 -47.50 -31.60 -27.98
#